data_AF-A0A1Y4CR10-F1
#
_entry.id   AF-A0A1Y4CR10-F1
#
_cell.length_a   1.000
_cell.length_b   1.000
_cell.length_c   1.000
_cell.angle_alpha   90.00
_cell.angle_beta   90.00
_cell.angle_gamma   90.00
#
_symmetry.space_group_name_H-M   'P 1'
#
loop_
_entity.id
_entity.type
_entity.pdbx_description
1 polymer ?
#
loop_
_entity_poly.entity_id
_entity_poly.type
_entity_poly.pdbx_seq_one_letter_code
_entity_poly.pdbx_strand_id
1 'polypeptide(L)'
;MATAVVSGRVDEKIRQRADAYIRAAGSTPAEVIKVVWENIARTGEVPEVAPSEGSRGAWERFMEFRESLPKADPWLVNLTKEQMRDMIAGRYA
;
A
#
# COMPACT_ATOMS: atom_id res chain seq x y z
N MET A 1 20.66 -5.90 32.06
CA MET A 1 19.70 -6.59 31.17
C MET A 1 20.50 -7.10 29.99
N ALA A 2 20.48 -8.40 29.70
CA ALA A 2 21.21 -8.95 28.55
C ALA A 2 20.43 -8.63 27.28
N THR A 3 21.08 -8.02 26.28
CA THR A 3 20.50 -7.76 24.97
C THR A 3 20.98 -8.85 24.00
N ALA A 4 20.07 -9.38 23.19
CA ALA A 4 20.40 -10.28 22.09
C ALA A 4 20.31 -9.54 20.74
N VAL A 5 21.18 -9.90 19.81
CA VAL A 5 21.12 -9.41 18.42
C VAL A 5 20.45 -10.48 17.55
N VAL A 6 19.46 -10.07 16.78
CA VAL A 6 18.78 -10.91 15.79
C VAL A 6 19.20 -10.47 14.40
N SER A 7 19.63 -11.42 13.55
CA SER A 7 19.94 -11.18 12.15
C SER A 7 19.29 -12.23 11.25
N GLY A 8 18.87 -11.79 10.06
CA GLY A 8 18.25 -12.64 9.05
C GLY A 8 18.44 -12.04 7.66
N ARG A 9 18.50 -12.89 6.63
CA ARG A 9 18.59 -12.44 5.23
C ARG A 9 17.19 -12.37 4.62
N VAL A 10 16.95 -11.31 3.86
CA VAL A 10 15.75 -11.10 3.07
C VAL A 10 16.16 -10.71 1.65
N ASP A 11 15.35 -11.10 0.67
CA ASP A 11 15.54 -10.68 -0.71
C ASP A 11 15.41 -9.17 -0.83
N GLU A 12 16.24 -8.55 -1.66
CA GLU A 12 16.31 -7.10 -1.81
C GLU A 12 15.00 -6.50 -2.33
N LYS A 13 14.29 -7.18 -3.23
CA LYS A 13 12.99 -6.71 -3.73
C LYS A 13 11.92 -6.78 -2.64
N ILE A 14 11.97 -7.81 -1.79
CA ILE A 14 11.09 -7.93 -0.64
C ILE A 14 11.36 -6.79 0.35
N ARG A 15 12.64 -6.54 0.67
CA ARG A 15 13.06 -5.45 1.56
C ARG A 15 12.53 -4.11 1.06
N GLN A 16 12.75 -3.78 -0.21
CA GLN A 16 12.30 -2.51 -0.79
C GLN A 16 10.78 -2.33 -0.70
N ARG A 17 10.01 -3.38 -0.98
CA ARG A 17 8.54 -3.34 -0.88
C ARG A 17 8.09 -3.13 0.56
N ALA A 18 8.65 -3.90 1.51
CA ALA A 18 8.31 -3.77 2.92
C ALA A 18 8.67 -2.40 3.49
N ASP A 19 9.86 -1.87 3.15
CA ASP A 19 10.34 -0.56 3.59
C ASP A 19 9.35 0.57 3.26
N ALA A 20 8.71 0.52 2.08
CA ALA A 20 7.73 1.53 1.69
C ALA A 20 6.53 1.57 2.66
N TYR A 21 5.99 0.41 3.03
CA TYR A 21 4.86 0.31 3.96
C TYR A 21 5.28 0.65 5.40
N ILE A 22 6.44 0.17 5.84
CA ILE A 22 6.98 0.44 7.19
C ILE A 22 7.17 1.95 7.41
N ARG A 23 7.74 2.65 6.42
CA ARG A 23 7.90 4.11 6.48
C ARG A 23 6.57 4.85 6.45
N ALA A 24 5.62 4.40 5.61
CA ALA A 24 4.28 5.00 5.57
C ALA A 24 3.54 4.89 6.91
N ALA A 25 3.82 3.83 7.68
CA ALA A 25 3.32 3.65 9.04
C ALA A 25 4.11 4.43 10.12
N GLY A 26 5.14 5.20 9.75
CA GLY A 26 5.98 5.96 10.68
C GLY A 26 6.90 5.09 11.54
N SER A 27 7.16 3.85 11.15
CA SER A 27 7.97 2.89 11.89
C SER A 27 9.32 2.65 11.20
N THR A 28 10.27 2.04 11.92
CA THR A 28 11.54 1.53 11.38
C THR A 28 11.54 0.00 11.29
N PRO A 29 12.38 -0.61 10.43
CA PRO A 29 12.53 -2.06 10.38
C PRO A 29 12.93 -2.68 11.72
N ALA A 30 13.77 -2.01 12.50
CA ALA A 30 14.21 -2.48 13.81
C ALA A 30 13.05 -2.54 14.82
N GLU A 31 12.19 -1.53 14.83
CA GLU A 31 10.98 -1.52 15.67
C GLU A 31 10.01 -2.63 15.26
N VAL A 32 9.81 -2.85 13.95
CA VAL A 32 8.97 -3.95 13.47
C VAL A 32 9.50 -5.31 13.93
N ILE A 33 10.81 -5.55 13.78
CA ILE A 33 11.44 -6.80 14.24
C ILE A 33 11.25 -6.94 15.76
N LYS A 34 11.53 -5.88 16.53
CA LYS A 34 11.36 -5.89 17.98
C LYS A 34 9.93 -6.25 18.40
N VAL A 35 8.93 -5.61 17.78
CA VAL A 35 7.50 -5.87 18.07
C VAL A 35 7.13 -7.32 17.78
N VAL A 36 7.60 -7.90 16.68
CA VAL A 36 7.32 -9.32 16.36
C VAL A 36 7.89 -10.24 17.43
N TRP A 37 9.15 -10.03 17.83
CA TRP A 37 9.80 -10.87 18.86
C TRP A 37 9.14 -10.72 20.23
N GLU A 38 8.82 -9.50 20.64
CA GLU A 38 8.10 -9.24 21.90
C GLU A 38 6.70 -9.86 21.88
N ASN A 39 6.03 -9.86 20.71
CA ASN A 39 4.73 -10.49 20.58
C ASN A 39 4.82 -12.01 20.72
N ILE A 40 5.77 -12.67 20.03
CA ILE A 40 6.01 -14.11 20.15
C ILE A 40 6.33 -14.47 21.60
N ALA A 41 7.19 -13.71 22.28
CA ALA A 41 7.53 -13.97 23.68
C ALA A 41 6.32 -13.84 24.61
N ARG A 42 5.39 -12.93 24.29
CA ARG A 42 4.18 -12.68 25.08
C ARG A 42 3.07 -13.71 24.82
N THR A 43 2.88 -14.15 23.58
CA THR A 43 1.75 -15.00 23.20
C THR A 43 2.11 -16.47 22.99
N GLY A 44 3.39 -16.76 22.75
CA GLY A 44 3.85 -18.08 22.32
C GLY A 44 3.52 -18.40 20.85
N GLU A 45 2.93 -17.46 20.11
CA GLU A 45 2.47 -17.67 18.74
C GLU A 45 3.47 -17.08 17.73
N VAL A 46 3.90 -17.89 16.78
CA VAL A 46 4.72 -17.43 15.65
C VAL A 46 3.80 -16.97 14.52
N PRO A 47 4.01 -15.79 13.92
CA PRO A 47 3.19 -15.34 12.79
C PRO A 47 3.24 -16.36 11.64
N GLU A 48 2.10 -16.94 11.31
CA GLU A 48 1.96 -17.80 10.14
C GLU A 48 1.68 -16.94 8.90
N VAL A 49 2.34 -17.27 7.79
CA VAL A 49 1.98 -16.70 6.49
C VAL A 49 0.69 -17.37 6.06
N ALA A 50 -0.44 -16.72 6.33
CA ALA A 50 -1.68 -17.11 5.70
C ALA A 50 -1.45 -17.11 4.18
N PRO A 51 -1.83 -18.17 3.44
CA PRO A 51 -1.82 -18.10 2.00
C PRO A 51 -2.67 -16.88 1.63
N SER A 52 -2.03 -15.84 1.11
CA SER A 52 -2.79 -14.71 0.61
C SER A 52 -3.71 -15.30 -0.46
N GLU A 53 -5.03 -15.23 -0.29
CA GLU A 53 -5.91 -15.22 -1.44
C GLU A 53 -5.31 -14.16 -2.36
N GLY A 54 -4.70 -14.62 -3.46
CA GLY A 54 -3.59 -13.92 -4.11
C GLY A 54 -3.86 -12.44 -4.12
N SER A 55 -3.03 -11.66 -3.40
CA SER A 55 -3.22 -10.22 -3.23
C SER A 55 -3.78 -9.69 -4.53
N ARG A 56 -5.06 -9.29 -4.56
CA ARG A 56 -5.68 -8.70 -5.76
C ARG A 56 -4.62 -7.78 -6.34
N GLY A 57 -4.16 -8.09 -7.54
CA GLY A 57 -3.02 -7.42 -8.14
C GLY A 57 -3.27 -5.92 -8.10
N ALA A 58 -2.20 -5.13 -8.22
CA ALA A 58 -2.34 -3.68 -8.27
C ALA A 58 -3.39 -3.25 -9.33
N TRP A 59 -3.53 -4.05 -10.39
CA TRP A 59 -4.56 -3.91 -11.41
C TRP A 59 -5.98 -4.20 -10.92
N GLU A 60 -6.25 -5.32 -10.25
CA GLU A 60 -7.59 -5.61 -9.71
C GLU A 60 -8.03 -4.54 -8.69
N ARG A 61 -7.12 -4.09 -7.82
CA ARG A 61 -7.42 -2.99 -6.87
C ARG A 61 -7.70 -1.66 -7.60
N PHE A 62 -6.97 -1.39 -8.68
CA PHE A 62 -7.21 -0.21 -9.51
C PHE A 62 -8.58 -0.28 -10.21
N MET A 63 -8.96 -1.46 -10.72
CA MET A 63 -10.26 -1.66 -11.37
C MET A 63 -11.41 -1.51 -10.38
N GLU A 64 -11.28 -2.04 -9.16
CA GLU A 64 -12.26 -1.87 -8.09
C GLU A 64 -12.40 -0.39 -7.68
N PHE A 65 -11.29 0.33 -7.57
CA PHE A 65 -11.34 1.78 -7.35
C PHE A 65 -12.03 2.53 -8.50
N ARG A 66 -11.74 2.16 -9.76
CA ARG A 66 -12.40 2.76 -10.92
C ARG A 66 -13.91 2.52 -10.90
N GLU A 67 -14.34 1.34 -10.50
CA GLU A 67 -15.76 0.98 -10.40
C GLU A 67 -16.48 1.68 -9.25
N SER A 68 -15.75 2.08 -8.19
CA SER A 68 -16.33 2.83 -7.08
C SER A 68 -16.54 4.32 -7.39
N LEU A 69 -15.96 4.83 -8.47
CA LEU A 69 -16.18 6.22 -8.90
C LEU A 69 -17.62 6.42 -9.37
N PRO A 70 -18.26 7.57 -9.05
CA PRO A 70 -19.58 7.88 -9.57
C PRO A 70 -19.55 7.89 -11.10
N LYS A 71 -20.66 7.48 -11.72
CA LYS A 71 -20.81 7.58 -13.18
C LYS A 71 -20.59 9.04 -13.57
N ALA A 72 -19.70 9.26 -14.55
CA ALA A 72 -19.47 10.58 -15.08
C ALA A 72 -20.79 11.16 -15.59
N ASP A 73 -21.05 12.42 -15.26
CA ASP A 73 -22.24 13.09 -15.75
C ASP A 73 -22.26 13.04 -17.30
N PRO A 74 -23.43 12.85 -17.93
CA PRO A 74 -23.53 12.75 -19.38
C PRO A 74 -22.91 13.93 -20.15
N TRP A 75 -22.82 15.11 -19.53
CA TRP A 75 -22.20 16.27 -20.15
C TRP A 75 -20.67 16.13 -20.24
N LEU A 76 -20.00 15.47 -19.28
CA LEU A 76 -18.54 15.25 -19.26
C LEU A 76 -18.07 14.28 -20.35
N VAL A 77 -18.86 13.22 -20.60
CA VAL A 77 -18.53 12.18 -21.59
C VAL A 77 -18.79 12.62 -23.04
N ASN A 78 -19.53 13.71 -23.25
CA ASN A 78 -19.86 14.23 -24.57
C ASN A 78 -19.06 15.49 -24.96
N LEU A 79 -18.07 15.90 -24.14
CA LEU A 79 -17.24 17.06 -24.46
C LEU A 79 -16.31 16.76 -25.65
N THR A 80 -16.22 17.69 -26.59
CA THR A 80 -15.13 17.68 -27.57
C THR A 80 -13.81 18.02 -26.89
N LYS A 81 -12.68 17.72 -27.55
CA LYS A 81 -11.34 18.03 -27.01
C LYS A 81 -11.17 19.52 -26.74
N GLU A 82 -11.72 20.37 -27.59
CA GLU A 82 -11.70 21.82 -27.45
C GLU A 82 -12.50 22.25 -26.22
N GLN A 83 -13.70 21.69 -26.02
CA GLN A 83 -14.55 21.98 -24.87
C GLN A 83 -13.92 21.53 -23.54
N MET A 84 -13.24 20.37 -23.53
CA MET A 84 -12.49 19.93 -22.35
C MET A 84 -11.33 20.89 -22.04
N ARG A 85 -10.56 21.29 -23.05
CA ARG A 85 -9.42 22.20 -22.89
C ARG A 85 -9.87 23.55 -22.34
N ASP A 86 -10.95 24.10 -22.89
CA ASP A 86 -11.45 25.42 -22.50
C ASP A 86 -12.07 25.38 -21.08
N MET A 87 -12.71 24.27 -20.69
CA MET A 87 -13.19 24.05 -19.32
C MET A 87 -12.04 23.98 -18.30
N ILE A 88 -10.96 23.25 -18.62
CA ILE A 88 -9.78 23.17 -17.74
C ILE A 88 -9.13 24.55 -17.63
N ALA A 89 -8.96 25.25 -18.75
CA ALA A 89 -8.38 26.58 -18.78
C ALA A 89 -9.20 27.59 -17.96
N GLY A 90 -10.54 27.56 -18.06
CA GLY A 90 -11.43 28.46 -17.32
C GLY A 90 -11.47 28.22 -15.80
N ARG A 91 -11.03 27.05 -15.31
CA ARG A 91 -10.98 26.73 -13.88
C ARG A 91 -9.67 27.15 -13.20
N TYR A 92 -8.61 27.37 -13.98
CA TYR A 92 -7.27 27.73 -13.49
C TYR A 92 -6.74 29.05 -14.08
N ALA A 93 -7.62 29.85 -14.69
CA ALA A 93 -7.37 31.25 -15.04
C ALA A 93 -7.65 32.15 -13.83
#